data_AF-A0A8S3F970-F1
#
_entry.id   AF-A0A8S3F970-F1
#
_cell.length_a   1.000
_cell.length_b   1.000
_cell.length_c   1.000
_cell.angle_alpha   90.00
_cell.angle_beta   90.00
_cell.angle_gamma   90.00
#
_symmetry.space_group_name_H-M   'P 1'
#
loop_
_entity.id
_entity.type
_entity.pdbx_description
1 polymer ?
#
loop_
_entity_poly.entity_id
_entity_poly.type
_entity_poly.pdbx_seq_one_letter_code
_entity_poly.pdbx_strand_id
1 'polypeptide(L)'
;LDVSTKPTIGKKLSKNKRRRQRRDTLPNTKPVTTSELTHQLLQSDYFLDVNPRILQRLINIIAMSGRLLRANQILFSWTRLGCWSYLVEQWPYRISWIVVHYEDYEQDYAEDAPLKTLYNKIKQFIPILNDTLLELDRNRRKFELCIENSEPVLNLMDLKQFLPSTCNLDPYLNRFIRESVAYFYMNNSHENSFTLGDSSNFFSPRDST
;
A
#
# COMPACT_ATOMS: atom_id res chain seq x y z
N LEU A 1 -53.47 53.85 -54.86
CA LEU A 1 -52.07 53.39 -54.93
C LEU A 1 -51.72 52.89 -53.52
N ASP A 2 -52.08 51.65 -53.21
CA ASP A 2 -51.19 50.45 -53.25
C ASP A 2 -50.15 50.49 -52.12
N VAL A 3 -49.81 49.46 -51.32
CA VAL A 3 -50.31 48.11 -50.98
C VAL A 3 -49.30 47.56 -49.93
N SER A 4 -49.68 46.51 -49.17
CA SER A 4 -48.81 45.51 -48.48
C SER A 4 -48.02 45.91 -47.23
N THR A 5 -48.27 45.36 -46.05
CA THR A 5 -48.23 43.96 -45.53
C THR A 5 -46.87 43.45 -44.99
N LYS A 6 -46.93 43.09 -43.70
CA LYS A 6 -46.32 41.96 -42.96
C LYS A 6 -45.33 42.31 -41.82
N PRO A 7 -45.53 41.75 -40.62
CA PRO A 7 -44.59 41.80 -39.50
C PRO A 7 -43.65 40.58 -39.50
N THR A 8 -42.38 40.79 -39.14
CA THR A 8 -41.38 39.71 -39.02
C THR A 8 -41.22 39.27 -37.56
N ILE A 9 -41.35 37.95 -37.38
CA ILE A 9 -41.19 37.16 -36.17
C ILE A 9 -39.72 37.13 -35.71
N GLY A 10 -39.48 37.31 -34.41
CA GLY A 10 -38.16 37.11 -33.79
C GLY A 10 -38.27 36.66 -32.33
N LYS A 11 -38.42 35.36 -32.10
CA LYS A 11 -38.37 34.70 -30.78
C LYS A 11 -36.96 34.82 -30.17
N LYS A 12 -36.84 35.22 -28.89
CA LYS A 12 -35.79 34.70 -27.98
C LYS A 12 -36.31 34.61 -26.54
N LEU A 13 -36.56 33.37 -26.11
CA LEU A 13 -36.74 32.97 -24.71
C LEU A 13 -35.53 33.41 -23.87
N SER A 14 -35.82 34.04 -22.73
CA SER A 14 -34.84 34.38 -21.69
C SER A 14 -34.29 33.10 -21.04
N LYS A 15 -32.96 32.95 -21.08
CA LYS A 15 -32.24 31.80 -20.53
C LYS A 15 -32.06 31.93 -19.02
N ASN A 16 -32.50 30.87 -18.33
CA ASN A 16 -32.29 30.57 -16.91
C ASN A 16 -30.94 31.02 -16.36
N LYS A 17 -30.97 31.94 -15.39
CA LYS A 17 -29.79 32.45 -14.69
C LYS A 17 -29.68 31.76 -13.33
N ARG A 18 -28.59 30.99 -13.20
CA ARG A 18 -27.87 30.66 -11.96
C ARG A 18 -28.51 29.62 -11.01
N ARG A 19 -28.41 28.35 -11.43
CA ARG A 19 -28.19 27.23 -10.51
C ARG A 19 -26.70 26.85 -10.58
N ARG A 20 -25.83 27.66 -9.96
CA ARG A 20 -24.42 27.29 -9.77
C ARG A 20 -24.31 26.63 -8.40
N GLN A 21 -24.13 25.32 -8.46
CA GLN A 21 -23.65 24.45 -7.39
C GLN A 21 -22.62 25.20 -6.53
N ARG A 22 -22.90 25.33 -5.23
CA ARG A 22 -21.86 25.46 -4.22
C ARG A 22 -21.00 24.19 -4.34
N ARG A 23 -19.89 24.29 -5.06
CA ARG A 23 -18.78 23.33 -4.92
C ARG A 23 -18.03 23.78 -3.68
N ASP A 24 -18.05 22.96 -2.66
CA ASP A 24 -17.15 23.12 -1.53
C ASP A 24 -15.72 23.02 -2.07
N THR A 25 -14.99 24.12 -1.92
CA THR A 25 -13.59 24.26 -2.32
C THR A 25 -12.76 23.33 -1.45
N LEU A 26 -12.36 22.17 -1.99
CA LEU A 26 -11.22 21.42 -1.44
C LEU A 26 -9.97 22.32 -1.52
N PRO A 27 -9.06 22.26 -0.53
CA PRO A 27 -7.81 23.01 -0.58
C PRO A 27 -7.06 22.68 -1.88
N ASN A 28 -6.65 23.72 -2.60
CA ASN A 28 -5.88 23.66 -3.84
C ASN A 28 -4.51 22.99 -3.61
N THR A 29 -4.49 21.67 -3.53
CA THR A 29 -3.27 20.88 -3.65
C THR A 29 -3.02 20.72 -5.14
N LYS A 30 -2.08 21.52 -5.67
CA LYS A 30 -1.64 21.38 -7.06
C LYS A 30 -1.34 19.90 -7.34
N PRO A 31 -1.80 19.33 -8.45
CA PRO A 31 -1.46 17.97 -8.79
C PRO A 31 0.07 17.89 -8.96
N VAL A 32 0.74 17.26 -8.00
CA VAL A 32 2.18 16.97 -8.04
C VAL A 32 2.46 16.23 -9.35
N THR A 33 3.33 16.82 -10.17
CA THR A 33 3.70 16.25 -11.46
C THR A 33 4.69 15.10 -11.24
N THR A 34 4.78 14.18 -12.19
CA THR A 34 5.78 13.11 -12.16
C THR A 34 7.20 13.65 -12.01
N SER A 35 7.49 14.81 -12.61
CA SER A 35 8.77 15.50 -12.48
C SER A 35 9.07 15.94 -11.03
N GLU A 36 8.07 16.43 -10.31
CA GLU A 36 8.21 16.87 -8.91
C GLU A 36 8.41 15.65 -8.00
N LEU A 37 7.73 14.54 -8.27
CA LEU A 37 7.96 13.26 -7.58
C LEU A 37 9.38 12.76 -7.80
N THR A 38 9.88 12.79 -9.04
CA THR A 38 11.25 12.40 -9.35
C THR A 38 12.24 13.24 -8.55
N HIS A 39 12.03 14.56 -8.47
CA HIS A 39 12.91 15.44 -7.70
C HIS A 39 12.87 15.14 -6.20
N GLN A 40 11.69 14.95 -5.61
CA GLN A 40 11.56 14.58 -4.20
C GLN A 40 12.17 13.22 -3.86
N LEU A 41 12.04 12.24 -4.74
CA LEU A 41 12.64 10.91 -4.57
C LEU A 41 14.16 10.95 -4.73
N LEU A 42 14.68 11.70 -5.71
CA LEU A 42 16.12 11.88 -5.92
C LEU A 42 16.81 12.64 -4.78
N GLN A 43 16.07 13.46 -4.04
CA GLN A 43 16.58 14.17 -2.86
C GLN A 43 16.65 13.30 -1.61
N SER A 44 15.93 12.17 -1.57
CA SER A 44 16.03 11.26 -0.44
C SER A 44 17.19 10.29 -0.61
N ASP A 45 18.08 10.23 0.40
CA ASP A 45 19.31 9.41 0.41
C ASP A 45 19.06 7.91 0.17
N TYR A 46 17.80 7.50 0.33
CA TYR A 46 17.30 6.17 0.15
C TYR A 46 17.36 5.64 -1.31
N PHE A 47 17.26 6.52 -2.31
CA PHE A 47 17.25 6.11 -3.73
C PHE A 47 18.61 6.27 -4.42
N LEU A 48 19.65 6.69 -3.70
CA LEU A 48 20.97 6.99 -4.28
C LEU A 48 21.65 5.76 -4.90
N ASP A 49 21.38 4.56 -4.37
CA ASP A 49 21.92 3.29 -4.89
C ASP A 49 20.99 2.59 -5.91
N VAL A 50 19.95 3.27 -6.39
CA VAL A 50 18.91 2.67 -7.23
C VAL A 50 19.27 2.85 -8.71
N ASN A 51 19.43 1.73 -9.43
CA ASN A 51 19.62 1.74 -10.88
C ASN A 51 18.48 2.54 -11.57
N PRO A 52 18.76 3.38 -12.59
CA PRO A 52 17.76 4.21 -13.26
C PRO A 52 16.52 3.44 -13.76
N ARG A 53 16.69 2.18 -14.15
CA ARG A 53 15.56 1.31 -14.53
C ARG A 53 14.61 1.03 -13.36
N ILE A 54 15.16 0.77 -12.18
CA ILE A 54 14.37 0.52 -10.96
C ILE A 54 13.73 1.83 -10.51
N LEU A 55 14.45 2.95 -10.57
CA LEU A 55 13.92 4.27 -10.23
C LEU A 55 12.70 4.60 -11.10
N GLN A 56 12.80 4.39 -12.42
CA GLN A 56 11.68 4.61 -13.33
C GLN A 56 10.47 3.71 -12.99
N ARG A 57 10.73 2.45 -12.64
CA ARG A 57 9.67 1.52 -12.20
C ARG A 57 9.00 2.00 -10.92
N LEU A 58 9.77 2.44 -9.93
CA LEU A 58 9.26 3.00 -8.68
C LEU A 58 8.42 4.26 -8.91
N ILE A 59 8.89 5.20 -9.74
CA ILE A 59 8.13 6.40 -10.09
C ILE A 59 6.78 6.02 -10.70
N ASN A 60 6.74 5.03 -11.59
CA ASN A 60 5.51 4.56 -12.20
C ASN A 60 4.55 3.94 -11.17
N ILE A 61 5.06 3.10 -10.26
CA ILE A 61 4.29 2.49 -9.17
C ILE A 61 3.72 3.57 -8.25
N ILE A 62 4.53 4.52 -7.81
CA ILE A 62 4.14 5.62 -6.91
C ILE A 62 3.09 6.51 -7.59
N ALA A 63 3.31 6.88 -8.85
CA ALA A 63 2.36 7.68 -9.61
C ALA A 63 1.02 6.96 -9.82
N MET A 64 1.05 5.63 -9.99
CA MET A 64 -0.17 4.85 -10.12
C MET A 64 -0.93 4.73 -8.80
N SER A 65 -0.24 4.32 -7.74
CA SER A 65 -0.80 4.19 -6.39
C SER A 65 -1.36 5.52 -5.91
N GLY A 66 -0.64 6.63 -6.12
CA GLY A 66 -1.11 7.97 -5.77
C GLY A 66 -2.38 8.42 -6.51
N ARG A 67 -2.57 7.99 -7.77
CA ARG A 67 -3.82 8.24 -8.51
C ARG A 67 -4.98 7.44 -7.93
N LEU A 68 -4.76 6.18 -7.55
CA LEU A 68 -5.77 5.33 -6.92
C LEU A 68 -6.18 5.88 -5.55
N LEU A 69 -5.22 6.27 -4.71
CA LEU A 69 -5.48 6.87 -3.40
C LEU A 69 -6.33 8.15 -3.53
N ARG A 70 -5.97 9.05 -4.45
CA ARG A 70 -6.75 10.28 -4.70
C ARG A 70 -8.15 9.99 -5.24
N ALA A 71 -8.31 9.00 -6.12
CA ALA A 71 -9.61 8.60 -6.64
C ALA A 71 -10.54 8.10 -5.52
N ASN A 72 -9.98 7.45 -4.50
CA ASN A 72 -10.67 6.98 -3.30
C ASN A 72 -10.75 8.05 -2.19
N GLN A 73 -10.40 9.31 -2.47
CA GLN A 73 -10.43 10.43 -1.52
C GLN A 73 -9.53 10.24 -0.30
N ILE A 74 -8.48 9.45 -0.43
CA ILE A 74 -7.49 9.20 0.63
C ILE A 74 -6.41 10.28 0.58
N LEU A 75 -6.20 10.98 1.68
CA LEU A 75 -5.12 11.95 1.85
C LEU A 75 -3.85 11.24 2.36
N PHE A 76 -2.72 11.46 1.71
CA PHE A 76 -1.47 10.77 2.04
C PHE A 76 -0.22 11.63 1.81
N SER A 77 0.91 11.18 2.38
CA SER A 77 2.24 11.73 2.13
C SER A 77 2.93 10.99 0.99
N TRP A 78 3.42 11.73 -0.01
CA TRP A 78 4.21 11.16 -1.11
C TRP A 78 5.48 10.48 -0.65
N THR A 79 6.15 11.03 0.36
CA THR A 79 7.35 10.44 0.94
C THR A 79 7.04 9.08 1.57
N ARG A 80 5.96 8.99 2.37
CA ARG A 80 5.53 7.72 3.00
C ARG A 80 5.12 6.69 1.93
N LEU A 81 4.37 7.12 0.92
CA LEU A 81 4.01 6.26 -0.22
C LEU A 81 5.25 5.77 -0.99
N GLY A 82 6.27 6.62 -1.14
CA GLY A 82 7.54 6.26 -1.77
C GLY A 82 8.29 5.18 -0.99
N CYS A 83 8.43 5.35 0.33
CA CYS A 83 9.02 4.36 1.21
C CYS A 83 8.26 3.03 1.16
N TRP A 84 6.93 3.06 1.23
CA TRP A 84 6.09 1.86 1.12
C TRP A 84 6.29 1.15 -0.22
N SER A 85 6.19 1.91 -1.32
CA SER A 85 6.33 1.38 -2.68
C SER A 85 7.70 0.74 -2.89
N TYR A 86 8.75 1.32 -2.34
CA TYR A 86 10.08 0.75 -2.40
C TYR A 86 10.19 -0.54 -1.58
N LEU A 87 9.68 -0.58 -0.35
CA LEU A 87 9.70 -1.79 0.46
C LEU A 87 9.03 -2.96 -0.27
N VAL A 88 7.84 -2.73 -0.82
CA VAL A 88 7.09 -3.73 -1.60
C VAL A 88 7.89 -4.20 -2.82
N GLU A 89 8.50 -3.26 -3.54
CA GLU A 89 9.22 -3.54 -4.78
C GLU A 89 10.56 -4.25 -4.54
N GLN A 90 11.23 -4.00 -3.41
CA GLN A 90 12.53 -4.61 -3.11
C GLN A 90 12.42 -5.91 -2.32
N TRP A 91 11.37 -6.06 -1.50
CA TRP A 91 11.18 -7.24 -0.64
C TRP A 91 9.72 -7.73 -0.63
N PRO A 92 9.18 -8.11 -1.80
CA PRO A 92 7.78 -8.52 -1.94
C PRO A 92 7.42 -9.73 -1.08
N TYR A 93 8.34 -10.67 -0.84
CA TYR A 93 8.05 -11.88 -0.07
C TYR A 93 7.91 -11.56 1.43
N ARG A 94 8.84 -10.79 2.00
CA ARG A 94 8.73 -10.32 3.41
C ARG A 94 7.54 -9.41 3.63
N ILE A 95 7.25 -8.52 2.69
CA ILE A 95 6.08 -7.66 2.79
C ILE A 95 4.80 -8.49 2.70
N SER A 96 4.73 -9.53 1.87
CA SER A 96 3.59 -10.46 1.84
C SER A 96 3.34 -11.12 3.21
N TRP A 97 4.40 -11.55 3.90
CA TRP A 97 4.28 -12.08 5.27
C TRP A 97 3.73 -11.04 6.26
N ILE A 98 4.21 -9.78 6.17
CA ILE A 98 3.72 -8.68 7.00
C ILE A 98 2.24 -8.41 6.72
N VAL A 99 1.85 -8.38 5.45
CA VAL A 99 0.46 -8.15 5.01
C VAL A 99 -0.46 -9.26 5.52
N VAL A 100 -0.11 -10.54 5.29
CA VAL A 100 -0.91 -11.68 5.76
C VAL A 100 -1.11 -11.62 7.28
N HIS A 101 -0.04 -11.36 8.03
CA HIS A 101 -0.13 -11.24 9.49
C HIS A 101 -0.97 -10.03 9.93
N TYR A 102 -0.84 -8.89 9.26
CA TYR A 102 -1.65 -7.72 9.56
C TYR A 102 -3.15 -7.96 9.27
N GLU A 103 -3.48 -8.58 8.13
CA GLU A 103 -4.87 -8.88 7.77
C GLU A 103 -5.56 -9.80 8.79
N ASP A 104 -4.82 -10.72 9.41
CA ASP A 104 -5.36 -11.68 10.38
C ASP A 104 -5.48 -11.10 11.80
N TYR A 105 -4.63 -10.13 12.15
CA TYR A 105 -4.47 -9.62 13.52
C TYR A 105 -4.57 -8.09 13.63
N GLU A 106 -5.17 -7.40 12.66
CA GLU A 106 -5.23 -5.92 12.63
C GLU A 106 -5.68 -5.30 13.97
N GLN A 107 -6.68 -5.91 14.61
CA GLN A 107 -7.28 -5.42 15.86
C GLN A 107 -6.33 -5.48 17.07
N ASP A 108 -5.25 -6.26 16.99
CA ASP A 108 -4.32 -6.47 18.09
C ASP A 108 -3.21 -5.40 18.15
N TYR A 109 -3.18 -4.48 17.17
CA TYR A 109 -2.12 -3.49 17.05
C TYR A 109 -2.64 -2.05 17.02
N ALA A 110 -1.88 -1.15 17.65
CA ALA A 110 -2.11 0.29 17.53
C ALA A 110 -1.75 0.79 16.12
N GLU A 111 -2.54 1.71 15.57
CA GLU A 111 -2.34 2.22 14.20
C GLU A 111 -1.02 2.99 14.03
N ASP A 112 -0.48 3.59 15.10
CA ASP A 112 0.79 4.29 15.11
C ASP A 112 2.01 3.38 15.33
N ALA A 113 1.80 2.09 15.60
CA ALA A 113 2.88 1.14 15.77
C ALA A 113 3.72 1.03 14.49
N PRO A 114 5.06 0.98 14.58
CA PRO A 114 5.91 0.88 13.39
C PRO A 114 5.77 -0.49 12.72
N LEU A 115 5.90 -0.58 11.39
CA LEU A 115 5.84 -1.84 10.63
C LEU A 115 6.80 -2.91 11.18
N LYS A 116 7.94 -2.48 11.74
CA LYS A 116 8.92 -3.36 12.38
C LYS A 116 8.32 -4.22 13.50
N THR A 117 7.25 -3.77 14.17
CA THR A 117 6.56 -4.56 15.21
C THR A 117 5.99 -5.85 14.66
N LEU A 118 5.29 -5.80 13.52
CA LEU A 118 4.78 -6.99 12.82
C LEU A 118 5.93 -7.87 12.36
N TYR A 119 6.95 -7.27 11.71
CA TYR A 119 8.09 -8.05 11.23
C TYR A 119 8.78 -8.83 12.36
N ASN A 120 8.97 -8.22 13.53
CA ASN A 120 9.59 -8.89 14.67
C ASN A 120 8.81 -10.10 15.18
N LYS A 121 7.46 -10.07 15.11
CA LYS A 121 6.60 -11.20 15.48
C LYS A 121 6.74 -12.35 14.49
N ILE A 122 6.88 -12.05 13.20
CA ILE A 122 6.80 -13.05 12.14
C ILE A 122 8.15 -13.54 11.60
N LYS A 123 9.24 -12.79 11.80
CA LYS A 123 10.55 -13.08 11.15
C LYS A 123 11.11 -14.48 11.41
N GLN A 124 10.79 -15.07 12.57
CA GLN A 124 11.23 -16.43 12.92
C GLN A 124 10.47 -17.51 12.17
N PHE A 125 9.29 -17.15 11.65
CA PHE A 125 8.38 -18.05 10.98
C PHE A 125 8.49 -18.01 9.46
N ILE A 126 9.11 -16.94 8.92
CA ILE A 126 9.37 -16.83 7.48
C ILE A 126 10.28 -18.00 7.07
N PRO A 127 9.79 -18.97 6.28
CA PRO A 127 10.56 -20.13 5.90
C PRO A 127 11.81 -19.69 5.15
N ILE A 128 12.95 -20.22 5.60
CA ILE A 128 14.23 -20.07 4.90
C ILE A 128 14.36 -21.16 3.81
N LEU A 129 13.54 -22.23 3.86
CA LEU A 129 13.70 -23.41 3.03
C LEU A 129 13.23 -23.28 1.57
N ASN A 130 12.32 -22.37 1.25
CA ASN A 130 11.87 -22.17 -0.14
C ASN A 130 12.73 -21.09 -0.81
N ASP A 131 13.94 -21.48 -1.21
CA ASP A 131 14.94 -20.59 -1.84
C ASP A 131 14.35 -19.79 -3.00
N THR A 132 13.46 -20.37 -3.82
CA THR A 132 12.87 -19.70 -4.98
C THR A 132 11.98 -18.49 -4.65
N LEU A 133 11.30 -18.48 -3.49
CA LEU A 133 10.50 -17.32 -3.07
C LEU A 133 11.36 -16.27 -2.36
N LEU A 134 12.45 -16.70 -1.71
CA LEU A 134 13.44 -15.80 -1.13
C LEU A 134 14.23 -15.04 -2.19
N GLU A 135 14.42 -15.63 -3.37
CA GLU A 135 15.04 -14.96 -4.53
C GLU A 135 14.24 -13.74 -5.03
N LEU A 136 12.95 -13.63 -4.68
CA LEU A 136 12.14 -12.44 -4.97
C LEU A 136 12.56 -11.24 -4.13
N ASP A 137 13.04 -11.49 -2.91
CA ASP A 137 13.55 -10.46 -2.03
C ASP A 137 14.99 -10.11 -2.41
N ARG A 138 15.32 -8.82 -2.30
CA ARG A 138 16.73 -8.39 -2.26
C ARG A 138 17.38 -8.81 -0.95
N ASN A 139 18.62 -8.38 -0.75
CA ASN A 139 19.39 -8.68 0.45
C ASN A 139 18.59 -8.49 1.75
N ARG A 140 18.43 -9.56 2.52
CA ARG A 140 17.71 -9.60 3.80
C ARG A 140 18.23 -8.57 4.81
N ARG A 141 19.55 -8.42 4.97
CA ARG A 141 20.09 -7.48 5.97
C ARG A 141 19.75 -6.04 5.62
N LYS A 142 19.68 -5.72 4.33
CA LYS A 142 19.22 -4.40 3.87
C LYS A 142 17.73 -4.16 4.19
N PHE A 143 16.89 -5.20 4.15
CA PHE A 143 15.49 -5.08 4.60
C PHE A 143 15.41 -4.68 6.08
N GLU A 144 16.16 -5.37 6.95
CA GLU A 144 16.11 -5.12 8.40
C GLU A 144 16.62 -3.71 8.74
N LEU A 145 17.70 -3.26 8.10
CA LEU A 145 18.17 -1.88 8.21
C LEU A 145 17.13 -0.88 7.71
N CYS A 146 16.47 -1.20 6.61
CA CYS A 146 15.49 -0.33 5.98
C CYS A 146 14.23 -0.17 6.85
N ILE A 147 13.65 -1.26 7.35
CA ILE A 147 12.41 -1.20 8.14
C ILE A 147 12.63 -0.55 9.52
N GLU A 148 13.88 -0.54 10.00
CA GLU A 148 14.28 0.08 11.26
C GLU A 148 14.61 1.57 11.12
N ASN A 149 15.33 1.94 10.05
CA ASN A 149 15.91 3.27 9.91
C ASN A 149 15.28 4.09 8.76
N SER A 150 14.16 3.65 8.19
CA SER A 150 13.49 4.43 7.13
C SER A 150 13.06 5.78 7.69
N GLU A 151 13.35 6.86 6.98
CA GLU A 151 12.84 8.19 7.28
C GLU A 151 11.90 8.64 6.16
N PRO A 152 10.58 8.79 6.44
CA PRO A 152 9.90 8.56 7.70
C PRO A 152 9.73 7.07 8.06
N VAL A 153 9.62 6.77 9.36
CA VAL A 153 9.26 5.42 9.83
C VAL A 153 7.81 5.15 9.47
N LEU A 154 7.59 4.07 8.72
CA LEU A 154 6.25 3.64 8.35
C LEU A 154 5.56 2.95 9.54
N ASN A 155 4.27 3.23 9.70
CA ASN A 155 3.41 2.67 10.74
C ASN A 155 2.22 1.90 10.16
N LEU A 156 1.44 1.24 11.02
CA LEU A 156 0.34 0.39 10.57
C LEU A 156 -0.79 1.19 9.90
N MET A 157 -0.96 2.47 10.24
CA MET A 157 -1.86 3.36 9.51
C MET A 157 -1.42 3.52 8.04
N ASP A 158 -0.12 3.63 7.75
CA ASP A 158 0.36 3.65 6.36
C ASP A 158 0.08 2.34 5.63
N LEU A 159 0.36 1.21 6.30
CA LEU A 159 0.09 -0.12 5.75
C LEU A 159 -1.39 -0.23 5.35
N LYS A 160 -2.29 0.06 6.29
CA LYS A 160 -3.74 0.10 6.07
C LYS A 160 -4.15 1.03 4.94
N GLN A 161 -3.55 2.21 4.91
CA GLN A 161 -3.86 3.26 3.95
C GLN A 161 -3.42 2.90 2.53
N PHE A 162 -2.23 2.32 2.36
CA PHE A 162 -1.62 2.10 1.05
C PHE A 162 -1.92 0.72 0.47
N LEU A 163 -2.17 -0.29 1.30
CA LEU A 163 -2.42 -1.66 0.85
C LEU A 163 -3.51 -1.76 -0.24
N PRO A 164 -4.67 -1.09 -0.16
CA PRO A 164 -5.69 -1.14 -1.21
C PRO A 164 -5.23 -0.62 -2.59
N SER A 165 -4.17 0.19 -2.62
CA SER A 165 -3.58 0.76 -3.84
C SER A 165 -2.31 0.05 -4.31
N THR A 166 -1.87 -0.99 -3.59
CA THR A 166 -0.59 -1.69 -3.83
C THR A 166 -0.76 -2.75 -4.92
N CYS A 167 -0.66 -2.33 -6.18
CA CYS A 167 -0.83 -3.22 -7.33
C CYS A 167 0.40 -4.07 -7.68
N ASN A 168 1.56 -3.76 -7.11
CA ASN A 168 2.84 -4.43 -7.39
C ASN A 168 3.17 -5.57 -6.43
N LEU A 169 2.26 -5.92 -5.52
CA LEU A 169 2.35 -7.10 -4.67
C LEU A 169 1.51 -8.22 -5.30
N ASP A 170 2.12 -9.37 -5.58
CA ASP A 170 1.43 -10.50 -6.20
C ASP A 170 0.49 -11.18 -5.19
N PRO A 171 -0.84 -11.20 -5.42
CA PRO A 171 -1.79 -11.87 -4.54
C PRO A 171 -1.50 -13.37 -4.34
N TYR A 172 -0.80 -14.00 -5.29
CA TYR A 172 -0.41 -15.40 -5.18
C TYR A 172 0.52 -15.65 -3.99
N LEU A 173 1.40 -14.70 -3.66
CA LEU A 173 2.30 -14.82 -2.50
C LEU A 173 1.52 -14.93 -1.20
N ASN A 174 0.52 -14.07 -1.01
CA ASN A 174 -0.33 -14.09 0.17
C ASN A 174 -1.06 -15.43 0.30
N ARG A 175 -1.62 -15.93 -0.82
CA ARG A 175 -2.30 -17.23 -0.85
C ARG A 175 -1.34 -18.36 -0.49
N PHE A 176 -0.16 -18.41 -1.10
CA PHE A 176 0.84 -19.44 -0.85
C PHE A 176 1.32 -19.45 0.61
N ILE A 177 1.53 -18.26 1.19
CA ILE A 177 1.91 -18.12 2.61
C ILE A 177 0.82 -18.68 3.51
N ARG A 178 -0.45 -18.32 3.26
CA ARG A 178 -1.60 -18.83 4.04
C ARG A 178 -1.71 -20.34 3.93
N GLU A 179 -1.54 -20.91 2.74
CA GLU A 179 -1.52 -22.36 2.52
C GLU A 179 -0.35 -23.02 3.28
N SER A 180 0.86 -22.46 3.19
CA SER A 180 2.06 -22.98 3.88
C SER A 180 1.89 -23.00 5.40
N VAL A 181 1.32 -21.92 5.96
CA VAL A 181 1.00 -21.82 7.38
C VAL A 181 -0.05 -22.86 7.77
N ALA A 182 -1.12 -23.03 6.97
CA ALA A 182 -2.14 -24.05 7.21
C ALA A 182 -1.56 -25.48 7.18
N TYR A 183 -0.72 -25.79 6.19
CA TYR A 183 -0.03 -27.09 6.10
C TYR A 183 0.84 -27.36 7.33
N PHE A 184 1.55 -26.35 7.84
CA PHE A 184 2.34 -26.50 9.05
C PHE A 184 1.48 -26.88 10.25
N TYR A 185 0.31 -26.27 10.45
CA TYR A 185 -0.60 -26.67 11.53
C TYR A 185 -1.14 -28.08 11.35
N MET A 186 -1.56 -28.46 10.13
CA MET A 186 -2.08 -29.79 9.86
C MET A 186 -1.05 -30.86 10.20
N ASN A 187 0.21 -30.69 9.78
CA ASN A 187 1.27 -31.66 10.06
C ASN A 187 1.63 -31.74 11.55
N ASN A 188 1.69 -30.61 12.26
CA ASN A 188 1.96 -30.60 13.70
C ASN A 188 0.77 -31.06 14.56
N SER A 189 -0.46 -31.03 14.02
CA SER A 189 -1.65 -31.58 14.69
C SER A 189 -1.70 -33.11 14.62
N HIS A 190 -1.09 -33.72 13.60
CA HIS A 190 -0.99 -35.18 13.48
C HIS A 190 0.10 -35.81 14.35
N GLU A 191 1.16 -35.08 14.72
CA GLU A 191 2.17 -35.56 15.68
C GLU A 191 1.74 -35.40 17.15
N ASN A 192 0.79 -34.51 17.46
CA ASN A 192 0.38 -34.18 18.83
C ASN A 192 -0.93 -34.85 19.29
N SER A 193 -1.39 -35.93 18.64
CA SER A 193 -2.63 -36.62 19.00
C SER A 193 -2.59 -37.41 20.34
N PHE A 194 -1.69 -37.06 21.26
CA PHE A 194 -1.66 -37.60 22.64
C PHE A 194 -1.77 -36.57 23.76
N THR A 195 -1.98 -35.28 23.46
CA THR A 195 -2.35 -34.30 24.50
C THR A 195 -3.41 -33.34 23.96
N LEU A 196 -4.66 -33.51 24.39
CA LEU A 196 -5.68 -32.48 24.25
C LEU A 196 -5.24 -31.25 25.07
N GLY A 197 -4.88 -30.17 24.38
CA GLY A 197 -4.58 -28.88 25.00
C GLY A 197 -4.07 -27.88 23.96
N ASP A 198 -4.96 -27.00 23.52
CA ASP A 198 -4.77 -25.81 22.68
C ASP A 198 -4.13 -25.95 21.29
N SER A 199 -5.02 -26.05 20.30
CA SER A 199 -4.72 -26.02 18.86
C SER A 199 -5.04 -24.66 18.24
N SER A 200 -4.55 -23.56 18.83
CA SER A 200 -4.72 -22.22 18.22
C SER A 200 -3.41 -21.43 18.19
N ASN A 201 -3.07 -20.97 16.98
CA ASN A 201 -2.31 -19.75 16.70
C ASN A 201 -0.78 -19.76 16.91
N PHE A 202 -0.06 -20.08 15.85
CA PHE A 202 1.33 -19.73 15.54
C PHE A 202 1.65 -18.23 15.73
N PHE A 203 0.65 -17.36 15.59
CA PHE A 203 0.78 -15.92 15.83
C PHE A 203 0.20 -15.43 17.16
N SER A 204 -0.29 -16.33 18.04
CA SER A 204 -0.70 -15.91 19.39
C SER A 204 0.49 -15.30 20.13
N PRO A 205 0.31 -14.17 20.83
CA PRO A 205 1.33 -13.66 21.73
C PRO A 205 1.62 -14.72 22.79
N ARG A 206 2.83 -15.30 22.79
CA ARG A 206 3.36 -15.88 24.02
C ARG A 206 3.68 -14.70 24.93
N ASP A 207 2.78 -14.42 25.86
CA ASP A 207 3.01 -13.47 26.93
C ASP A 207 4.31 -13.85 27.65
N SER A 208 5.24 -12.90 27.69
CA SER A 208 6.51 -13.03 28.38
C SER A 208 6.32 -12.50 29.80
N THR A 209 6.36 -13.41 30.77
CA THR A 209 6.65 -13.10 32.18
C THR A 209 8.04 -12.52 32.35
#